data_AF-A0A7S3FSV9-F1
#
_entry.id   AF-A0A7S3FSV9-F1
#
_cell.length_a   1.000
_cell.length_b   1.000
_cell.length_c   1.000
_cell.angle_alpha   90.00
_cell.angle_beta   90.00
_cell.angle_gamma   90.00
#
_symmetry.space_group_name_H-M   'P 1'
#
loop_
_entity.id
_entity.type
_entity.pdbx_description
1 polymer ?
#
loop_
_entity_poly.entity_id
_entity_poly.type
_entity_poly.pdbx_seq_one_letter_code
_entity_poly.pdbx_strand_id
1 'polypeptide(L)'
;RELFLVKETPPAEYDSRVMAMEVDERPTEDYTDIGGLDKQIEELTEAIVLPMTHKERFENIGIRPPKGLLMHGPPGTGKTLMARACAAQTKATFLKLAGPQLVQMYIGDGAKMIRDAFDLAREKAPAIIFIDE
;
A
#
# COMPACT_ATOMS: atom_id res chain seq x y z
N ARG A 1 -15.39 32.94 -31.99
CA ARG A 1 -15.42 32.03 -30.81
C ARG A 1 -14.43 30.93 -31.11
N GLU A 2 -13.16 31.11 -30.73
CA GLU A 2 -12.16 30.07 -30.90
C GLU A 2 -12.38 29.00 -29.83
N LEU A 3 -12.65 27.78 -30.30
CA LEU A 3 -12.77 26.60 -29.47
C LEU A 3 -11.35 26.13 -29.20
N PHE A 4 -10.83 26.35 -27.99
CA PHE A 4 -9.57 25.75 -27.58
C PHE A 4 -9.76 24.24 -27.50
N LEU A 5 -9.21 23.53 -28.49
CA LEU A 5 -9.12 22.07 -28.49
C LEU A 5 -8.09 21.69 -27.41
N VAL A 6 -8.56 21.16 -26.28
CA VAL A 6 -7.66 20.57 -25.29
C VAL A 6 -7.03 19.34 -25.94
N LYS A 7 -5.82 19.54 -26.45
CA LYS A 7 -5.01 18.50 -27.08
C LYS A 7 -4.42 17.67 -25.95
N GLU A 8 -5.05 16.53 -25.70
CA GLU A 8 -4.66 15.40 -24.84
C GLU A 8 -3.87 15.73 -23.56
N THR A 9 -4.48 15.44 -22.41
CA THR A 9 -3.77 15.46 -21.12
C THR A 9 -2.57 14.50 -21.18
N PRO A 10 -1.34 14.95 -20.87
CA PRO A 10 -0.20 14.07 -20.78
C PRO A 10 -0.41 13.01 -19.69
N PRO A 11 0.34 11.89 -19.71
CA PRO A 11 0.31 10.91 -18.63
C PRO A 11 0.53 11.59 -17.28
N ALA A 12 -0.11 11.09 -16.23
CA ALA A 12 0.11 11.62 -14.89
C ALA A 12 1.59 11.47 -14.52
N GLU A 13 2.31 12.60 -14.51
CA GLU A 13 3.71 12.63 -14.10
C GLU A 13 3.74 12.77 -12.58
N TYR A 14 3.94 11.63 -11.90
CA TYR A 14 4.09 11.62 -10.45
C TYR A 14 5.41 12.25 -10.03
N ASP A 15 5.39 12.90 -8.87
CA ASP A 15 6.60 13.42 -8.25
C ASP A 15 7.64 12.29 -8.10
N SER A 16 8.90 12.57 -8.41
CA SER A 16 9.98 11.57 -8.32
C SER A 16 10.11 10.97 -6.92
N ARG A 17 9.72 11.72 -5.88
CA ARG A 17 9.66 11.23 -4.49
C ARG A 17 8.60 10.15 -4.30
N VAL A 18 7.47 10.24 -5.00
CA VAL A 18 6.38 9.27 -4.96
C VAL A 18 6.78 8.01 -5.71
N MET A 19 7.44 8.16 -6.86
CA MET A 19 8.01 7.01 -7.57
C MET A 19 9.04 6.27 -6.71
N ALA A 20 9.85 6.99 -5.91
CA ALA A 20 10.80 6.39 -4.98
C ALA A 20 10.16 5.70 -3.76
N MET A 21 8.85 5.84 -3.52
CA MET A 21 8.12 5.09 -2.49
C MET A 21 7.82 3.66 -2.91
N GLU A 22 7.82 3.40 -4.22
CA GLU A 22 7.72 2.05 -4.74
C GLU A 22 9.01 1.31 -4.44
N VAL A 23 8.85 0.15 -3.81
CA VAL A 23 10.00 -0.70 -3.52
C VAL A 23 10.32 -1.49 -4.78
N ASP A 24 11.42 -1.12 -5.45
CA ASP A 24 11.91 -1.75 -6.69
C ASP A 24 12.14 -3.26 -6.53
N GLU A 25 12.59 -3.69 -5.36
CA GLU A 25 12.72 -5.11 -5.02
C GLU A 25 11.50 -5.62 -4.28
N ARG A 26 10.81 -6.60 -4.88
CA ARG A 26 9.74 -7.32 -4.21
C ARG A 26 10.29 -7.94 -2.93
N PRO A 27 9.65 -7.69 -1.77
CA PRO A 27 10.03 -8.40 -0.56
C PRO A 27 9.97 -9.92 -0.81
N THR A 28 10.96 -10.63 -0.29
CA THR A 28 11.11 -12.09 -0.44
C THR A 28 10.87 -12.84 0.87
N GLU A 29 10.51 -12.10 1.93
CA GLU A 29 10.25 -12.65 3.25
C GLU A 29 9.00 -13.53 3.23
N ASP A 30 9.04 -14.66 3.95
CA ASP A 30 7.89 -15.55 4.13
C ASP A 30 7.36 -15.46 5.56
N TYR A 31 6.11 -15.86 5.78
CA TYR A 31 5.55 -15.99 7.13
C TYR A 31 6.31 -17.03 7.97
N THR A 32 6.99 -18.00 7.35
CA THR A 32 7.87 -18.94 8.07
C THR A 32 9.05 -18.25 8.74
N ASP A 33 9.43 -17.05 8.31
CA ASP A 33 10.50 -16.27 8.92
C ASP A 33 10.05 -15.54 10.19
N ILE A 34 8.76 -15.60 10.53
CA ILE A 34 8.13 -14.88 11.64
C ILE A 34 7.77 -15.87 12.76
N GLY A 35 8.52 -15.83 13.88
CA GLY A 35 8.29 -16.73 15.00
C GLY A 35 7.16 -16.29 15.94
N GLY A 36 6.23 -17.21 16.25
CA GLY A 36 5.30 -17.10 17.39
C GLY A 36 4.17 -16.09 17.24
N LEU A 37 3.92 -15.60 16.02
CA LEU A 37 2.88 -14.61 15.71
C LEU A 37 1.76 -15.20 14.84
N ASP A 38 1.50 -16.50 14.97
CA ASP A 38 0.56 -17.24 14.11
C ASP A 38 -0.82 -16.59 14.05
N LYS A 39 -1.36 -16.17 15.20
CA LYS A 39 -2.66 -15.50 15.30
C LYS A 39 -2.68 -14.17 14.53
N GLN A 40 -1.62 -13.39 14.63
CA GLN A 40 -1.51 -12.09 13.95
C GLN A 40 -1.32 -12.26 12.44
N ILE A 41 -0.60 -13.30 12.02
CA ILE A 41 -0.43 -13.65 10.61
C ILE A 41 -1.78 -14.09 10.01
N GLU A 42 -2.56 -14.88 10.75
CA GLU A 42 -3.91 -15.29 10.36
C GLU A 42 -4.83 -14.07 10.21
N GLU A 43 -4.92 -13.21 11.22
CA GLU A 43 -5.74 -11.98 11.19
C GLU A 43 -5.34 -11.06 10.01
N LEU A 44 -4.04 -10.93 9.74
CA LEU A 44 -3.55 -10.13 8.61
C LEU A 44 -3.88 -10.77 7.25
N THR A 45 -3.78 -12.10 7.15
CA THR A 45 -4.12 -12.84 5.94
C THR A 45 -5.61 -12.71 5.64
N GLU A 46 -6.46 -12.81 6.66
CA GLU A 46 -7.89 -12.61 6.52
C GLU A 46 -8.27 -11.18 6.12
N ALA A 47 -7.56 -10.19 6.67
CA ALA A 47 -7.86 -8.79 6.41
C ALA A 47 -7.39 -8.29 5.04
N ILE A 48 -6.25 -8.80 4.54
CA ILE A 48 -5.61 -8.28 3.32
C ILE A 48 -5.60 -9.31 2.19
N VAL A 49 -5.09 -10.52 2.45
CA VAL A 49 -4.85 -11.53 1.41
C VAL A 49 -6.16 -12.13 0.91
N LEU A 50 -7.10 -12.46 1.80
CA LEU A 50 -8.39 -13.03 1.42
C LEU A 50 -9.21 -12.10 0.51
N PRO A 51 -9.39 -10.80 0.82
CA PRO A 51 -10.08 -9.87 -0.08
C PRO A 51 -9.44 -9.73 -1.46
N MET A 52 -8.10 -9.83 -1.54
CA MET A 52 -7.37 -9.71 -2.80
C MET A 52 -7.46 -10.98 -3.66
N THR A 53 -7.44 -12.16 -3.03
CA THR A 53 -7.39 -13.45 -3.73
C THR A 53 -8.76 -14.08 -3.97
N HIS A 54 -9.74 -13.82 -3.10
CA HIS A 54 -11.05 -14.47 -3.08
C HIS A 54 -12.19 -13.46 -2.97
N LYS A 55 -12.18 -12.46 -3.86
CA LYS A 55 -13.14 -11.35 -3.87
C LYS A 55 -14.59 -11.82 -3.98
N GLU A 56 -14.84 -12.92 -4.70
CA GLU A 56 -16.15 -13.52 -4.90
C GLU A 56 -16.83 -13.95 -3.58
N ARG A 57 -16.04 -14.37 -2.57
CA ARG A 57 -16.60 -14.77 -1.27
C ARG A 57 -17.25 -13.60 -0.56
N PHE A 58 -16.62 -12.43 -0.60
CA PHE A 58 -17.12 -11.21 0.02
C PHE A 58 -18.36 -10.69 -0.72
N GLU A 59 -18.35 -10.76 -2.06
CA GLU A 59 -19.49 -10.37 -2.90
C GLU A 59 -20.71 -11.26 -2.66
N ASN A 60 -20.52 -12.58 -2.57
CA ASN A 60 -21.60 -13.55 -2.35
C ASN A 60 -22.25 -13.41 -0.97
N ILE A 61 -21.46 -13.13 0.06
CA ILE A 61 -21.95 -12.92 1.44
C ILE A 61 -22.55 -11.50 1.58
N GLY A 62 -22.24 -10.58 0.66
CA GLY A 62 -22.72 -9.20 0.71
C GLY A 62 -22.01 -8.32 1.74
N ILE A 63 -20.81 -8.71 2.17
CA ILE A 63 -20.00 -7.96 3.13
C ILE A 63 -18.90 -7.17 2.42
N ARG A 64 -18.56 -6.00 2.97
CA ARG A 64 -17.44 -5.20 2.46
C ARG A 64 -16.14 -5.70 3.07
N PRO A 65 -15.09 -5.96 2.27
CA PRO A 65 -13.80 -6.34 2.82
C PRO A 65 -13.19 -5.20 3.65
N PRO A 66 -12.33 -5.54 4.63
CA PRO A 66 -11.53 -4.54 5.33
C PRO A 66 -10.70 -3.71 4.36
N LYS A 67 -10.55 -2.41 4.62
CA LYS A 67 -9.80 -1.48 3.76
C LYS A 67 -8.34 -1.29 4.17
N GLY A 68 -7.98 -1.76 5.35
CA GLY A 68 -6.67 -1.55 5.94
C GLY A 68 -6.59 -2.23 7.29
N LEU A 69 -5.36 -2.35 7.79
CA LEU A 69 -5.04 -3.00 9.06
C LEU A 69 -4.09 -2.09 9.83
N LEU A 70 -4.29 -1.98 11.14
CA LEU A 70 -3.43 -1.24 12.05
C LEU A 70 -2.61 -2.23 12.87
N MET A 71 -1.29 -2.21 12.72
CA MET A 71 -0.39 -2.97 13.58
C MET A 71 0.17 -2.07 14.67
N HIS A 72 -0.05 -2.42 15.93
CA HIS A 72 0.48 -1.68 17.07
C HIS A 72 1.21 -2.61 18.04
N GLY A 73 2.16 -2.07 18.79
CA GLY A 73 2.91 -2.82 19.82
C GLY A 73 4.34 -2.31 19.97
N PRO A 74 5.11 -2.84 20.92
CA PRO A 74 6.50 -2.46 21.17
C PRO A 74 7.39 -2.53 19.91
N PRO A 75 8.47 -1.73 19.82
CA PRO A 75 9.45 -1.91 18.75
C PRO A 75 10.07 -3.31 18.79
N GLY A 76 10.43 -3.87 17.63
CA GLY A 76 11.05 -5.20 17.54
C GLY A 76 10.09 -6.39 17.47
N THR A 77 8.77 -6.18 17.47
CA THR A 77 7.77 -7.28 17.35
C THR A 77 7.51 -7.76 15.92
N GLY A 78 8.36 -7.42 14.95
CA GLY A 78 8.23 -7.92 13.56
C GLY A 78 7.12 -7.28 12.70
N LYS A 79 6.54 -6.13 13.08
CA LYS A 79 5.48 -5.46 12.28
C LYS A 79 5.90 -5.18 10.83
N THR A 80 7.07 -4.58 10.63
CA THR A 80 7.63 -4.29 9.30
C THR A 80 7.92 -5.58 8.52
N LEU A 81 8.39 -6.63 9.21
CA LEU A 81 8.67 -7.93 8.60
C LEU A 81 7.37 -8.60 8.10
N MET A 82 6.31 -8.54 8.91
CA MET A 82 4.99 -9.08 8.57
C MET A 82 4.34 -8.35 7.38
N ALA A 83 4.46 -7.02 7.31
CA ALA A 83 4.01 -6.25 6.15
C ALA A 83 4.73 -6.64 4.86
N ARG A 84 6.05 -6.85 4.93
CA ARG A 84 6.86 -7.28 3.79
C ARG A 84 6.49 -8.70 3.34
N ALA A 85 6.34 -9.63 4.27
CA ALA A 85 5.93 -11.00 3.96
C ALA A 85 4.53 -11.06 3.31
N CYS A 86 3.60 -10.22 3.77
CA CYS A 86 2.28 -10.08 3.15
C CYS A 86 2.34 -9.60 1.69
N ALA A 87 3.18 -8.60 1.44
CA ALA A 87 3.39 -8.09 0.09
C ALA A 87 4.05 -9.13 -0.84
N ALA A 88 4.99 -9.91 -0.31
CA ALA A 88 5.62 -11.01 -1.03
C ALA A 88 4.59 -12.07 -1.48
N GLN A 89 3.70 -12.49 -0.57
CA GLN A 89 2.69 -13.51 -0.87
C GLN A 89 1.60 -13.03 -1.84
N THR A 90 1.15 -11.79 -1.70
CA THR A 90 0.08 -11.24 -2.55
C THR A 90 0.55 -10.88 -3.97
N LYS A 91 1.87 -10.84 -4.20
CA LYS A 91 2.50 -10.32 -5.43
C LYS A 91 1.99 -8.92 -5.80
N ALA A 92 1.49 -8.18 -4.80
CA ALA A 92 0.99 -6.83 -4.96
C ALA A 92 2.15 -5.84 -5.02
N THR A 93 1.93 -4.71 -5.69
CA THR A 93 2.87 -3.59 -5.65
C THR A 93 3.00 -3.09 -4.22
N PHE A 94 4.22 -2.98 -3.69
CA PHE A 94 4.46 -2.52 -2.33
C PHE A 94 4.97 -1.07 -2.34
N LEU A 95 4.16 -0.17 -1.80
CA LEU A 95 4.48 1.25 -1.65
C LEU A 95 4.81 1.52 -0.19
N LYS A 96 6.08 1.76 0.12
CA LYS A 96 6.52 2.14 1.47
C LYS A 96 6.51 3.65 1.60
N LEU A 97 5.72 4.13 2.53
CA LEU A 97 5.60 5.54 2.88
C LEU A 97 6.08 5.72 4.32
N ALA A 98 7.17 6.45 4.52
CA ALA A 98 7.67 6.75 5.87
C ALA A 98 7.13 8.10 6.36
N GLY A 99 6.65 8.16 7.60
CA GLY A 99 6.11 9.38 8.22
C GLY A 99 6.98 10.63 8.04
N PRO A 100 8.31 10.55 8.26
CA PRO A 100 9.21 11.70 8.06
C PRO A 100 9.24 12.21 6.62
N GLN A 101 8.99 11.37 5.62
CA GLN A 101 8.95 11.78 4.21
C GLN A 101 7.72 12.66 3.91
N LEU A 102 6.65 12.53 4.70
CA LEU A 102 5.45 13.35 4.55
C LEU A 102 5.58 14.75 5.16
N VAL A 103 6.54 14.94 6.06
CA VAL A 103 6.78 16.24 6.70
C VAL A 103 7.57 17.13 5.74
N GLN A 104 6.89 18.11 5.15
CA GLN A 104 7.45 19.02 4.15
C GLN A 104 7.51 20.45 4.69
N MET A 105 8.55 21.20 4.30
CA MET A 105 8.70 22.61 4.69
C MET A 105 7.64 23.51 4.03
N TYR A 106 7.13 23.11 2.87
CA TYR A 106 6.15 23.87 2.10
C TYR A 106 4.72 23.38 2.39
N ILE A 107 3.83 24.34 2.60
CA ILE A 107 2.41 24.08 2.89
C ILE A 107 1.77 23.41 1.66
N GLY A 108 1.16 22.25 1.87
CA GLY A 108 0.40 21.53 0.84
C GLY A 108 1.20 20.45 0.08
N ASP A 109 2.53 20.46 0.16
CA ASP A 109 3.38 19.47 -0.51
C ASP A 109 3.17 18.05 0.05
N GLY A 110 3.09 17.91 1.37
CA GLY A 110 2.81 16.61 2.00
C GLY A 110 1.44 16.05 1.59
N ALA A 111 0.41 16.90 1.51
CA ALA A 111 -0.93 16.49 1.08
C ALA A 111 -0.99 16.14 -0.42
N LYS A 112 -0.18 16.80 -1.26
CA LYS A 112 0.00 16.42 -2.67
C LYS A 112 0.65 15.04 -2.76
N MET A 113 1.75 14.83 -2.04
CA MET A 113 2.47 13.55 -2.02
C MET A 113 1.60 12.37 -1.62
N ILE A 114 0.75 12.52 -0.59
CA ILE A 114 -0.21 11.47 -0.22
C ILE A 114 -1.17 11.18 -1.37
N ARG A 115 -1.76 12.20 -1.99
CA ARG A 115 -2.70 12.00 -3.10
C ARG A 115 -2.04 11.27 -4.26
N ASP A 116 -0.86 11.73 -4.66
CA ASP A 116 -0.07 11.14 -5.73
C ASP A 116 0.28 9.67 -5.42
N ALA A 117 0.63 9.33 -4.17
CA ALA A 117 0.91 7.96 -3.75
C ALA A 117 -0.32 7.04 -3.84
N PHE A 118 -1.50 7.54 -3.45
CA PHE A 118 -2.76 6.78 -3.60
C PHE A 118 -3.18 6.64 -5.07
N ASP A 119 -2.91 7.63 -5.90
CA ASP A 119 -3.18 7.55 -7.35
C ASP A 119 -2.25 6.54 -8.03
N LEU A 120 -0.95 6.57 -7.72
CA LEU A 120 0.02 5.57 -8.17
C LEU A 120 -0.39 4.16 -7.73
N ALA A 121 -0.86 3.99 -6.49
CA ALA A 121 -1.34 2.70 -5.99
C ALA A 121 -2.56 2.16 -6.77
N ARG A 122 -3.46 3.06 -7.23
CA ARG A 122 -4.61 2.67 -8.05
C ARG A 122 -4.19 2.27 -9.45
N GLU A 123 -3.24 2.97 -10.05
CA GLU A 123 -2.69 2.60 -11.36
C GLU A 123 -1.93 1.27 -11.30
N LYS A 124 -1.24 1.00 -10.19
CA LYS A 124 -0.46 -0.23 -9.97
C LYS A 124 -1.22 -1.33 -9.22
N ALA A 125 -2.55 -1.29 -9.25
CA ALA A 125 -3.39 -2.28 -8.58
C ALA A 125 -3.14 -3.70 -9.15
N PRO A 126 -3.04 -4.74 -8.30
CA PRO A 126 -3.19 -4.73 -6.84
C PRO A 126 -1.97 -4.13 -6.12
N ALA A 127 -2.22 -3.27 -5.13
CA ALA A 127 -1.17 -2.55 -4.39
C ALA A 127 -1.45 -2.51 -2.88
N ILE A 128 -0.38 -2.52 -2.09
CA ILE A 128 -0.37 -2.34 -0.63
C ILE A 128 0.44 -1.08 -0.33
N ILE A 129 -0.20 -0.12 0.33
CA ILE A 129 0.48 1.04 0.89
C ILE A 129 0.81 0.73 2.35
N PHE A 130 2.10 0.67 2.67
CA PHE A 130 2.59 0.49 4.01
C PHE A 130 3.07 1.83 4.57
N ILE A 131 2.42 2.28 5.64
CA ILE A 131 2.77 3.51 6.35
C ILE A 131 3.60 3.12 7.58
N ASP A 132 4.87 3.50 7.58
CA ASP A 132 5.83 3.29 8.67
C ASP A 132 6.03 4.62 9.43
N GLU A 133 6.26 4.53 10.74
CA GLU A 133 6.56 5.70 11.58
C GLU A 133 8.02 6.18 11.41
#